data_AF-A0A7K3YC01-F1
#
_entry.id   AF-A0A7K3YC01-F1
#
_cell.length_a   1.000
_cell.length_b   1.000
_cell.length_c   1.000
_cell.angle_alpha   90.00
_cell.angle_beta   90.00
_cell.angle_gamma   90.00
#
_symmetry.space_group_name_H-M   'P 1'
#
loop_
_entity.id
_entity.type
_entity.pdbx_description
1 polymer ?
#
loop_
_entity_poly.entity_id
_entity_poly.type
_entity_poly.pdbx_seq_one_letter_code
_entity_poly.pdbx_strand_id
1 'polypeptide(L)' 'MNRIDRYHGCLLGLATGDALGTTLEFRRPGTFEPIDDMIGGGPFRLR' A
#
# COMPACT_ATOMS: atom_id res chain seq x y z
N MET A 1 21.24 -6.02 -11.63
CA MET A 1 20.29 -4.95 -11.25
C MET A 1 21.03 -3.62 -11.33
N ASN A 2 20.55 -2.72 -12.19
CA ASN A 2 21.12 -1.38 -12.31
C ASN A 2 20.84 -0.59 -11.01
N ARG A 3 21.72 0.32 -10.62
CA ARG A 3 21.54 1.16 -9.42
C ARG A 3 20.29 2.05 -9.54
N ILE A 4 19.95 2.46 -10.76
CA ILE A 4 18.71 3.18 -11.07
C ILE A 4 17.47 2.37 -10.71
N ASP A 5 17.47 1.05 -10.99
CA ASP A 5 16.33 0.17 -10.66
C ASP A 5 16.04 0.16 -9.15
N ARG A 6 17.09 0.23 -8.32
CA ARG A 6 16.94 0.29 -6.86
C ARG A 6 16.32 1.61 -6.39
N TYR A 7 16.70 2.73 -7.02
CA TYR A 7 16.13 4.04 -6.69
C TYR A 7 14.67 4.12 -7.10
N HIS A 8 14.33 3.64 -8.30
CA HIS A 8 12.93 3.55 -8.74
C HIS A 8 12.13 2.62 -7.84
N GLY A 9 12.65 1.44 -7.51
CA GLY A 9 11.97 0.50 -6.63
C GLY A 9 11.72 1.06 -5.22
N CYS A 10 12.64 1.85 -4.68
CA CYS A 10 12.46 2.52 -3.39
C CYS A 10 11.32 3.56 -3.45
N LEU A 11 11.34 4.44 -4.46
CA LEU A 11 10.35 5.50 -4.59
C LEU A 11 8.94 4.94 -4.89
N LEU A 12 8.87 3.99 -5.83
CA LEU A 12 7.61 3.32 -6.17
C LEU A 12 7.11 2.45 -5.01
N GLY A 13 7.99 1.69 -4.36
CA GLY A 13 7.63 0.84 -3.23
C GLY A 13 7.10 1.63 -2.04
N LEU A 14 7.64 2.82 -1.77
CA LEU A 14 7.11 3.74 -0.78
C LEU A 14 5.66 4.14 -1.12
N ALA A 15 5.42 4.62 -2.33
CA ALA A 15 4.10 5.07 -2.77
C ALA A 15 3.08 3.92 -2.80
N THR A 16 3.50 2.73 -3.25
CA THR A 16 2.66 1.53 -3.24
C THR A 16 2.33 1.07 -1.81
N GLY A 17 3.31 1.07 -0.91
CA GLY A 17 3.11 0.68 0.49
C GLY A 17 2.15 1.62 1.22
N ASP A 18 2.26 2.92 0.97
CA ASP A 18 1.34 3.93 1.51
C ASP A 18 -0.08 3.70 0.99
N ALA A 19 -0.26 3.61 -0.33
CA ALA A 19 -1.57 3.36 -0.95
C ALA A 19 -2.23 2.07 -0.42
N LEU A 20 -1.49 0.97 -0.30
CA LEU A 20 -2.01 -0.28 0.26
C LEU A 20 -2.37 -0.14 1.76
N GLY A 21 -1.56 0.59 2.52
CA GLY A 21 -1.78 0.82 3.95
C GLY A 21 -3.06 1.62 4.24
N THR A 22 -3.39 2.60 3.40
CA THR A 22 -4.59 3.44 3.58
C THR A 22 -5.90 2.63 3.62
N THR A 23 -5.99 1.54 2.86
CA THR A 23 -7.17 0.64 2.86
C THR A 23 -7.47 0.07 4.24
N LEU A 24 -6.43 -0.17 5.04
CA LEU A 24 -6.52 -0.82 6.36
C LEU A 24 -6.24 0.13 7.51
N GLU A 25 -6.12 1.43 7.23
CA GLU A 25 -5.81 2.42 8.25
C GLU A 25 -6.87 2.41 9.37
N PHE A 26 -6.41 2.43 10.62
CA PHE A 26 -7.22 2.31 11.83
C PHE A 26 -7.94 0.96 12.05
N ARG A 27 -7.60 -0.09 11.30
CA ARG A 27 -8.05 -1.47 11.58
C ARG A 27 -7.08 -2.16 12.53
N ARG A 28 -7.61 -3.01 13.41
CA ARG A 28 -6.76 -3.87 14.26
C ARG A 28 -6.26 -5.07 13.42
N PRO A 29 -5.02 -5.54 13.64
CA PRO A 29 -4.57 -6.79 13.04
C PRO A 29 -5.54 -7.94 13.32
N GLY A 30 -5.90 -8.72 12.29
CA GLY A 30 -6.83 -9.85 12.39
C GLY A 30 -8.32 -9.49 12.42
N THR A 31 -8.69 -8.21 12.30
CA THR A 31 -10.11 -7.78 12.27
C THR A 31 -10.60 -7.39 10.87
N PHE A 32 -9.85 -7.73 9.82
CA PHE A 32 -10.20 -7.46 8.43
C PHE A 32 -9.92 -8.71 7.59
N GLU A 33 -10.69 -8.92 6.53
CA GLU A 33 -10.38 -9.96 5.56
C GLU A 33 -9.05 -9.63 4.87
N PRO A 34 -8.10 -10.57 4.81
CA PRO A 34 -6.81 -10.33 4.14
C PRO A 34 -7.02 -9.79 2.73
N ILE A 35 -6.29 -8.73 2.40
CA ILE A 35 -6.23 -8.16 1.05
C ILE A 35 -4.97 -8.65 0.35
N ASP A 36 -5.09 -8.95 -0.94
CA ASP A 36 -3.99 -9.35 -1.82
C ASP A 36 -3.82 -8.42 -3.04
N ASP A 37 -4.65 -7.39 -3.13
CA ASP A 37 -4.67 -6.40 -4.20
C ASP A 37 -4.84 -4.96 -3.67
N MET A 38 -4.57 -3.97 -4.53
CA MET A 38 -4.80 -2.55 -4.26
C MET A 38 -6.27 -2.19 -4.50
N ILE A 39 -7.13 -2.55 -3.55
CA ILE A 39 -8.58 -2.34 -3.64
C ILE A 39 -9.05 -0.91 -3.30
N GLY A 40 -8.15 -0.03 -2.81
CA GLY A 40 -8.49 1.35 -2.43
C GLY A 40 -9.39 1.45 -1.20
N GLY A 41 -10.29 2.44 -1.15
CA GLY A 41 -11.22 2.63 -0.03
C GLY A 41 -10.59 3.34 1.17
N GLY A 42 -10.63 2.72 2.34
CA GLY A 42 -10.11 3.28 3.59
C GLY A 42 -10.85 4.54 4.09
N PRO A 43 -10.32 5.22 5.11
CA PRO A 43 -10.90 6.44 5.66
C PRO A 43 -11.08 7.56 4.62
N PHE A 44 -10.20 7.59 3.62
CA PHE A 44 -10.14 8.62 2.60
C PHE A 44 -10.94 8.32 1.32
N ARG A 45 -11.58 7.14 1.22
CA ARG A 45 -12.36 6.71 0.03
C ARG A 45 -11.59 6.87 -1.28
N LEU A 46 -10.36 6.37 -1.32
CA LEU A 46 -9.55 6.35 -2.54
C LEU A 46 -10.26 5.48 -3.61
N ARG A 47 -10.36 6.02 -4.83
CA ARG A 47 -10.92 5.36 -6.02
C ARG A 47 -9.84 5.10 -7.04
#